data_AF-A0A151BN65-F1
#
_entry.id   AF-A0A151BN65-F1
#
_cell.length_a   1.000
_cell.length_b   1.000
_cell.length_c   1.000
_cell.angle_alpha   90.00
_cell.angle_beta   90.00
_cell.angle_gamma   90.00
#
_symmetry.space_group_name_H-M   'P 1'
#
loop_
_entity.id
_entity.type
_entity.pdbx_description
1 polymer ?
#
loop_
_entity_poly.entity_id
_entity_poly.type
_entity_poly.pdbx_seq_one_letter_code
_entity_poly.pdbx_strand_id
1 'polypeptide(L)'
;MGTTHVLFSLLIYFLLWRLNLIAIEGLSLIFIVIGSILPDIDHPNGLIYQFLSLPEWLVKGITSLDRHRGKTHTLWAAIVVLTSSILLFNVYSKLDLIVSLMFFLGYLSHLASDSLNKTGVKWLSPVFEITLRWKISTGSKSEKYFFYTVGILLITVMASKK
;
A
#
# COMPACT_ATOMS: atom_id res chain seq x y z
N MET A 1 -5.10 7.08 7.58
CA MET A 1 -5.54 6.11 6.55
C MET A 1 -4.50 6.08 5.44
N GLY A 2 -4.63 6.76 4.30
CA GLY A 2 -3.65 6.62 3.22
C GLY A 2 -2.21 7.09 3.50
N THR A 3 -2.03 8.21 4.22
CA THR A 3 -0.68 8.73 4.53
C THR A 3 0.15 7.78 5.39
N THR A 4 -0.51 7.02 6.29
CA THR A 4 0.12 5.97 7.09
C THR A 4 0.62 4.83 6.22
N HIS A 5 -0.14 4.43 5.18
CA HIS A 5 0.26 3.39 4.24
C HIS A 5 1.47 3.82 3.40
N VAL A 6 1.46 5.07 2.92
CA VAL A 6 2.62 5.66 2.22
C VAL A 6 3.85 5.71 3.13
N LEU A 7 3.70 6.15 4.38
CA LEU A 7 4.83 6.21 5.31
C LEU A 7 5.39 4.80 5.62
N PHE A 8 4.51 3.81 5.76
CA PHE A 8 4.89 2.43 6.00
C PHE A 8 5.59 1.81 4.77
N SER A 9 5.13 2.10 3.57
CA SER A 9 5.75 1.63 2.33
C SER A 9 7.14 2.24 2.13
N LEU A 10 7.31 3.54 2.41
CA LEU A 10 8.60 4.22 2.42
C LEU A 10 9.56 3.61 3.46
N LEU A 11 9.08 3.29 4.67
CA LEU A 11 9.91 2.60 5.67
C LEU A 11 10.46 1.28 5.12
N ILE A 12 9.62 0.47 4.47
CA ILE A 12 10.06 -0.79 3.84
C ILE A 12 11.10 -0.53 2.75
N TYR A 13 10.87 0.44 1.86
CA TYR A 13 11.82 0.79 0.80
C TYR A 13 13.20 1.13 1.36
N PHE A 14 13.25 2.05 2.33
CA PHE A 14 14.52 2.47 2.92
C PHE A 14 15.18 1.38 3.77
N LEU A 15 14.41 0.45 4.36
CA LEU A 15 14.95 -0.74 5.00
C LEU A 15 15.63 -1.67 3.98
N LEU A 16 15.00 -1.94 2.84
CA LEU A 16 15.61 -2.74 1.78
C LEU A 16 16.90 -2.11 1.26
N TRP A 17 16.90 -0.78 1.06
CA TRP A 17 18.10 -0.05 0.70
C TRP A 17 19.16 -0.13 1.80
N ARG A 18 18.80 -0.01 3.07
CA ARG A 18 19.72 -0.10 4.21
C ARG A 18 20.39 -1.47 4.31
N LEU A 19 19.67 -2.52 3.95
CA LEU A 19 20.14 -3.91 3.89
C LEU A 19 20.91 -4.23 2.60
N ASN A 20 21.15 -3.24 1.73
CA ASN A 20 21.81 -3.37 0.43
C ASN A 20 21.12 -4.39 -0.50
N LEU A 21 19.80 -4.56 -0.36
CA LEU A 21 19.00 -5.41 -1.24
C LEU A 21 18.57 -4.68 -2.51
N ILE A 22 18.51 -3.35 -2.47
CA ILE A 22 18.15 -2.47 -3.59
C ILE A 22 19.03 -1.22 -3.61
N ALA A 23 19.21 -0.63 -4.80
CA ALA A 23 19.69 0.73 -4.96
C ALA A 23 18.52 1.73 -4.85
N ILE A 24 18.81 2.99 -4.47
CA ILE A 24 17.79 4.04 -4.56
C ILE A 24 17.69 4.47 -6.02
N GLU A 25 16.53 4.26 -6.61
CA GLU A 25 16.20 4.75 -7.94
C GLU A 25 14.90 5.56 -7.87
N GLY A 26 14.83 6.64 -8.64
CA GLY A 26 13.67 7.54 -8.59
C GLY A 26 12.36 6.85 -8.98
N LEU A 27 12.39 6.00 -10.01
CA LEU A 27 11.22 5.27 -10.47
C LEU A 27 10.76 4.24 -9.42
N SER A 28 11.66 3.41 -8.89
CA SER A 28 11.27 2.36 -7.94
C SER A 28 10.66 2.96 -6.65
N LEU A 29 11.16 4.12 -6.19
CA LEU A 29 10.57 4.90 -5.10
C LEU A 29 9.14 5.41 -5.43
N ILE A 30 8.92 5.94 -6.63
CA ILE A 30 7.59 6.41 -7.04
C ILE A 30 6.60 5.24 -7.07
N PHE A 31 7.01 4.12 -7.65
CA PHE A 31 6.11 2.97 -7.84
C PHE A 31 5.75 2.29 -6.51
N ILE A 32 6.63 2.23 -5.51
CA ILE A 32 6.22 1.73 -4.19
C ILE A 32 5.16 2.62 -3.53
N VAL A 33 5.24 3.94 -3.72
CA VAL A 33 4.23 4.88 -3.23
C VAL A 33 2.91 4.67 -3.96
N ILE A 34 2.90 4.62 -5.30
CA ILE A 34 1.69 4.39 -6.10
C ILE A 34 1.06 3.04 -5.74
N GLY A 35 1.87 1.99 -5.61
CA GLY A 35 1.40 0.66 -5.20
C GLY A 35 0.73 0.69 -3.82
N SER A 36 1.27 1.47 -2.88
CA SER A 36 0.75 1.57 -1.52
C SER A 36 -0.57 2.32 -1.36
N ILE A 37 -1.03 3.02 -2.40
CA ILE A 37 -2.34 3.71 -2.39
C ILE A 37 -3.37 3.03 -3.29
N LEU A 38 -2.94 2.07 -4.12
CA LEU A 38 -3.78 1.41 -5.10
C LEU A 38 -4.95 0.61 -4.49
N PRO A 39 -4.80 -0.13 -3.37
CA PRO A 39 -5.92 -0.90 -2.83
C PRO A 39 -7.11 -0.04 -2.42
N ASP A 40 -6.87 1.20 -1.98
CA ASP A 40 -7.89 2.17 -1.53
C ASP A 40 -8.68 2.83 -2.68
N ILE A 41 -8.45 2.47 -3.94
CA ILE A 41 -9.27 2.93 -5.08
C ILE A 41 -10.74 2.53 -4.93
N ASP A 42 -11.05 1.50 -4.16
CA ASP A 42 -12.42 1.09 -3.89
C ASP A 42 -13.14 1.97 -2.85
N HIS A 43 -12.45 2.90 -2.19
CA HIS A 43 -13.01 3.75 -1.14
C HIS A 43 -13.17 5.21 -1.59
N PRO A 44 -14.36 5.83 -1.38
CA PRO A 44 -14.65 7.19 -1.85
C PRO A 44 -13.78 8.27 -1.20
N ASN A 45 -13.25 7.99 -0.02
CA ASN A 45 -12.36 8.87 0.73
C ASN A 45 -10.87 8.47 0.59
N GLY A 46 -10.51 7.62 -0.38
CA GLY A 46 -9.12 7.24 -0.64
C GLY A 46 -8.26 8.42 -1.08
N LEU A 47 -6.94 8.32 -0.90
CA LEU A 47 -5.99 9.40 -1.26
C LEU A 47 -6.08 9.82 -2.72
N ILE A 48 -6.37 8.86 -3.62
CA ILE A 48 -6.47 9.12 -5.06
C ILE A 48 -7.63 10.09 -5.35
N TYR A 49 -8.80 9.87 -4.74
CA TYR A 49 -9.96 10.74 -4.92
C TYR A 49 -9.76 12.12 -4.29
N GLN A 50 -9.12 12.17 -3.11
CA GLN A 50 -8.78 13.44 -2.45
C GLN A 50 -7.78 14.26 -3.27
N PHE A 51 -6.77 13.61 -3.85
CA PHE A 51 -5.76 14.27 -4.66
C PHE A 51 -6.32 14.78 -5.99
N LEU A 52 -7.14 13.98 -6.67
CA LEU A 52 -7.73 14.34 -7.96
C LEU A 52 -8.98 15.23 -7.85
N SER A 53 -9.47 15.51 -6.64
CA SER A 53 -10.68 16.32 -6.39
C SER A 53 -11.89 15.86 -7.22
N LEU A 54 -12.05 14.55 -7.38
CA LEU A 54 -13.09 13.98 -8.23
C LEU A 54 -14.48 14.20 -7.63
N PRO A 55 -15.48 14.61 -8.43
CA PRO A 55 -16.82 14.86 -7.92
C PRO A 55 -17.53 13.56 -7.50
N GLU A 56 -18.31 13.62 -6.42
CA GLU A 56 -18.91 12.44 -5.77
C GLU A 56 -19.71 11.50 -6.69
N TRP A 57 -20.31 12.04 -7.75
CA TRP A 57 -21.11 11.26 -8.71
C TRP A 57 -20.26 10.28 -9.54
N LEU A 58 -18.98 10.62 -9.81
CA LEU A 58 -18.01 9.76 -10.49
C LEU A 58 -17.50 8.67 -9.55
N VAL A 59 -17.42 8.99 -8.26
CA VAL A 59 -16.90 8.09 -7.22
C VAL A 59 -17.91 6.99 -6.90
N LYS A 60 -19.20 7.32 -6.75
CA LYS A 60 -20.26 6.36 -6.38
C LYS A 60 -20.43 5.17 -7.32
N GLY A 61 -20.05 5.28 -8.60
CA GLY A 61 -20.16 4.19 -9.57
C GLY A 61 -19.02 3.15 -9.50
N ILE A 62 -17.90 3.50 -8.87
CA ILE A 62 -16.67 2.69 -8.85
C ILE A 62 -16.40 2.14 -7.44
N THR A 63 -16.89 2.81 -6.41
CA THR A 63 -16.64 2.44 -5.02
C THR A 63 -17.68 1.45 -4.50
N SER A 64 -17.22 0.32 -3.96
CA SER A 64 -18.07 -0.51 -3.11
C SER A 64 -18.15 0.15 -1.74
N LEU A 65 -19.34 0.55 -1.29
CA LEU A 65 -19.62 0.95 0.11
C LEU A 65 -19.49 -0.24 1.09
N ASP A 66 -18.83 -1.32 0.69
CA ASP A 66 -18.79 -2.54 1.44
C ASP A 66 -18.02 -2.26 2.73
N ARG A 67 -18.71 -2.46 3.86
CA ARG A 67 -18.14 -2.32 5.21
C ARG A 67 -16.98 -3.29 5.47
N HIS A 68 -16.73 -4.20 4.53
CA HIS A 68 -15.68 -5.18 4.52
C HIS A 68 -14.76 -4.86 3.34
N ARG A 69 -13.52 -4.43 3.64
CA ARG A 69 -12.45 -4.21 2.64
C ARG A 69 -12.50 -5.31 1.57
N GLY A 70 -12.88 -4.93 0.35
CA GLY A 70 -13.46 -5.85 -0.63
C GLY A 70 -12.42 -6.65 -1.41
N LYS A 71 -12.71 -6.91 -2.69
CA LYS A 71 -11.88 -7.75 -3.57
C LYS A 71 -10.43 -7.25 -3.72
N THR A 72 -10.21 -5.94 -3.58
CA THR A 72 -8.88 -5.28 -3.64
C THR A 72 -8.01 -5.58 -2.41
N HIS A 73 -8.55 -6.11 -1.32
CA HIS A 73 -7.79 -6.40 -0.11
C HIS A 73 -7.56 -7.91 0.02
N THR A 74 -7.13 -8.53 -1.07
CA THR A 74 -6.86 -9.98 -1.16
C THR A 74 -5.48 -10.21 -1.77
N LEU A 75 -4.86 -11.35 -1.43
CA LEU A 75 -3.62 -11.81 -2.03
C LEU A 75 -3.80 -12.07 -3.53
N TRP A 76 -4.99 -12.50 -3.95
CA TRP A 76 -5.33 -12.68 -5.36
C TRP A 76 -5.26 -11.36 -6.13
N ALA A 77 -5.82 -10.29 -5.58
CA ALA A 77 -5.70 -8.96 -6.18
C ALA A 77 -4.23 -8.50 -6.24
N ALA A 78 -3.44 -8.79 -5.20
CA ALA A 78 -2.00 -8.52 -5.23
C ALA A 78 -1.27 -9.28 -6.36
N ILE A 79 -1.61 -10.56 -6.60
CA ILE A 79 -1.05 -11.35 -7.72
C ILE A 79 -1.46 -10.77 -9.08
N VAL A 80 -2.71 -10.33 -9.23
CA VAL A 80 -3.17 -9.65 -10.45
C VAL A 80 -2.39 -8.35 -10.67
N VAL A 81 -2.15 -7.58 -9.60
CA VAL A 81 -1.33 -6.36 -9.64
C VAL A 81 0.11 -6.67 -10.05
N LEU A 82 0.73 -7.71 -9.50
CA LEU A 82 2.08 -8.13 -9.89
C LEU A 82 2.14 -8.53 -11.36
N THR A 83 1.25 -9.41 -11.80
CA THR A 83 1.25 -9.93 -13.17
C THR A 83 0.96 -8.83 -14.20
N SER A 84 -0.03 -7.97 -13.94
CA SER A 84 -0.34 -6.83 -14.80
C SER A 84 0.78 -5.78 -14.83
N SER A 85 1.41 -5.47 -13.70
CA SER A 85 2.56 -4.55 -13.67
C SER A 85 3.76 -5.10 -14.43
N ILE A 86 4.05 -6.40 -14.36
CA ILE A 86 5.10 -7.02 -15.18
C ILE A 86 4.81 -6.86 -16.68
N LEU A 87 3.58 -7.13 -17.11
CA LEU A 87 3.19 -6.97 -18.51
C LEU A 87 3.30 -5.51 -18.97
N LEU A 88 2.79 -4.56 -18.17
CA LEU A 88 2.75 -3.14 -18.54
C LEU A 88 4.12 -2.48 -18.45
N PHE A 89 4.81 -2.61 -17.32
CA PHE A 89 6.03 -1.85 -17.06
C PHE A 89 7.26 -2.53 -17.65
N ASN A 90 7.39 -3.85 -17.52
CA ASN A 90 8.59 -4.56 -17.96
C ASN A 90 8.50 -5.00 -19.42
N VAL A 91 7.37 -5.60 -19.83
CA VAL A 91 7.25 -6.15 -21.19
C VAL A 91 6.94 -5.04 -22.20
N TYR A 92 5.93 -4.21 -21.94
CA TYR A 92 5.49 -3.16 -22.86
C TYR A 92 6.39 -1.90 -22.78
N SER A 93 6.54 -1.33 -21.59
CA SER A 93 7.31 -0.08 -21.39
C SER A 93 8.83 -0.26 -21.23
N LYS A 94 9.32 -1.51 -21.21
CA LYS A 94 10.76 -1.84 -21.08
C LYS A 94 11.46 -1.25 -19.85
N LEU A 95 10.72 -1.03 -18.76
CA LEU A 95 11.28 -0.64 -17.47
C LEU A 95 11.89 -1.84 -16.76
N ASP A 96 12.80 -1.58 -15.81
CA ASP A 96 13.44 -2.62 -15.03
C ASP A 96 12.47 -3.37 -14.11
N LEU A 97 12.73 -4.66 -13.87
CA LEU A 97 11.89 -5.54 -13.05
C LEU A 97 11.61 -4.98 -11.65
N ILE A 98 12.58 -4.22 -11.12
CA ILE A 98 12.48 -3.58 -9.81
C ILE A 98 11.25 -2.65 -9.69
N VAL A 99 10.81 -2.03 -10.78
CA VAL A 99 9.63 -1.16 -10.81
C VAL A 99 8.36 -1.93 -10.44
N SER A 100 8.13 -3.08 -11.07
CA SER A 100 6.96 -3.92 -10.79
C SER A 100 7.05 -4.58 -9.41
N LEU A 101 8.26 -4.97 -8.97
CA LEU A 101 8.48 -5.50 -7.63
C LEU A 101 8.18 -4.46 -6.55
N MET A 102 8.62 -3.20 -6.75
CA MET A 102 8.33 -2.12 -5.81
C MET A 102 6.86 -1.73 -5.81
N PHE A 103 6.21 -1.70 -6.98
CA PHE A 103 4.76 -1.49 -7.09
C PHE A 103 3.97 -2.55 -6.31
N PHE A 104 4.30 -3.82 -6.51
CA PHE A 104 3.70 -4.95 -5.79
C PHE A 104 3.99 -4.89 -4.28
N LEU A 105 5.22 -4.55 -3.90
CA LEU A 105 5.58 -4.44 -2.48
C LEU A 105 4.83 -3.28 -1.80
N GLY A 106 4.61 -2.18 -2.51
CA GLY A 106 3.75 -1.09 -2.07
C GLY A 106 2.34 -1.60 -1.77
N TYR A 107 1.76 -2.34 -2.70
CA TYR A 107 0.45 -2.96 -2.53
C TYR A 107 0.39 -3.89 -1.30
N LEU A 108 1.37 -4.78 -1.14
CA LEU A 108 1.44 -5.67 0.02
C LEU A 108 1.60 -4.91 1.34
N SER A 109 2.37 -3.82 1.34
CA SER A 109 2.56 -2.99 2.54
C SER A 109 1.25 -2.36 3.02
N HIS A 110 0.37 -1.98 2.10
CA HIS A 110 -0.97 -1.49 2.41
C HIS A 110 -1.81 -2.57 3.08
N LEU A 111 -1.91 -3.76 2.50
CA LEU A 111 -2.64 -4.90 3.09
C LEU A 111 -2.08 -5.27 4.47
N ALA A 112 -0.75 -5.24 4.64
CA ALA A 112 -0.10 -5.51 5.92
C ALA A 112 -0.44 -4.43 6.96
N SER A 113 -0.40 -3.15 6.57
CA SER A 113 -0.78 -2.04 7.44
C SER A 113 -2.26 -2.11 7.84
N ASP A 114 -3.14 -2.49 6.92
CA ASP A 114 -4.56 -2.67 7.19
C ASP A 114 -4.89 -3.87 8.05
N SER A 115 -4.03 -4.89 8.03
CA SER A 115 -4.12 -6.02 8.95
C SER A 115 -3.86 -5.61 10.40
N LEU A 116 -3.29 -4.42 10.64
CA LEU A 116 -3.19 -3.84 11.99
C LEU A 116 -4.49 -3.15 12.45
N ASN A 117 -5.43 -2.93 11.53
CA ASN A 117 -6.71 -2.30 11.84
C ASN A 117 -7.66 -3.30 12.52
N LYS A 118 -8.64 -2.80 13.29
CA LYS A 118 -9.75 -3.59 13.85
C LYS A 118 -10.59 -4.28 12.76
N THR A 119 -10.76 -3.64 11.61
CA THR A 119 -11.46 -4.24 10.46
C THR A 119 -10.65 -5.40 9.88
N GLY A 120 -9.33 -5.24 9.81
CA GLY A 120 -8.40 -6.23 9.27
C GLY A 120 -8.52 -6.44 7.77
N VAL A 121 -7.82 -7.46 7.28
CA VAL A 121 -7.77 -7.87 5.87
C VAL A 121 -8.03 -9.38 5.75
N LYS A 122 -8.87 -9.76 4.78
CA LYS A 122 -9.13 -11.16 4.43
C LYS A 122 -8.24 -11.59 3.26
N TRP A 123 -6.97 -11.83 3.56
CA TRP A 123 -5.94 -12.11 2.55
C TRP A 123 -6.33 -13.20 1.55
N LEU A 124 -7.08 -14.23 1.98
CA LEU A 124 -7.36 -15.40 1.16
C LEU A 124 -8.82 -15.50 0.68
N SER A 125 -9.64 -14.47 0.89
CA SER A 125 -11.02 -14.45 0.39
C SER A 125 -11.02 -14.48 -1.15
N PRO A 126 -11.96 -15.19 -1.82
CA PRO A 126 -13.10 -15.92 -1.25
C PRO A 126 -12.83 -17.38 -0.88
N VAL A 127 -11.59 -17.85 -1.03
CA VAL A 127 -11.23 -19.26 -0.75
C VAL A 127 -11.25 -19.55 0.75
N PHE A 128 -10.70 -18.62 1.55
CA PHE A 128 -10.76 -18.66 3.00
C PHE A 128 -11.17 -17.30 3.57
N GLU A 129 -12.15 -17.29 4.47
CA GLU A 129 -12.70 -16.07 5.07
C GLU A 129 -11.97 -15.65 6.37
N ILE A 130 -10.71 -16.07 6.53
CA ILE A 130 -9.88 -15.75 7.68
C ILE A 130 -9.47 -14.28 7.62
N THR A 131 -9.77 -13.54 8.69
CA THR A 131 -9.43 -12.11 8.81
C THR A 131 -8.20 -11.92 9.69
N LEU A 132 -7.13 -11.38 9.12
CA LEU A 132 -5.97 -10.93 9.88
C LEU A 132 -6.22 -9.49 10.35
N ARG A 133 -6.25 -9.28 11.67
CA ARG A 133 -6.61 -7.99 12.29
C ARG A 133 -5.86 -7.74 13.59
N TRP A 134 -5.68 -6.47 13.94
CA TRP A 134 -5.16 -6.03 15.24
C TRP A 134 -6.02 -4.89 15.82
N LYS A 135 -5.58 -4.26 16.90
CA LYS A 135 -6.38 -3.29 17.70
C LYS A 135 -6.09 -1.82 17.38
N ILE A 136 -5.51 -1.48 16.23
CA ILE A 136 -5.35 -0.07 15.82
C ILE A 136 -6.65 0.37 15.15
N SER A 137 -7.24 1.48 15.59
CA SER A 137 -8.46 2.01 14.94
C SER A 137 -8.10 3.23 14.13
N THR A 138 -8.72 3.38 12.97
CA THR A 138 -8.63 4.62 12.20
C THR A 138 -9.05 5.83 13.04
N GLY A 139 -8.32 6.94 12.92
CA GLY A 139 -8.54 8.21 13.60
C GLY A 139 -8.16 8.19 15.09
N SER A 140 -7.76 7.03 15.62
CA SER A 140 -7.51 6.88 17.05
C SER A 140 -6.13 7.36 17.47
N LYS A 141 -5.93 7.56 18.78
CA LYS A 141 -4.61 7.86 19.35
C LYS A 141 -3.58 6.78 19.03
N SER A 142 -3.97 5.51 18.96
CA SER A 142 -3.04 4.42 18.62
C SER A 142 -2.57 4.46 17.17
N GLU A 143 -3.39 4.92 16.22
CA GLU A 143 -2.94 5.15 14.85
C GLU A 143 -1.91 6.29 14.81
N LYS A 144 -2.14 7.38 15.56
CA LYS A 144 -1.18 8.49 15.65
C LYS A 144 0.17 8.04 16.23
N TYR A 145 0.16 7.26 17.31
CA TYR A 145 1.41 6.69 17.85
C TYR A 145 2.12 5.80 16.85
N PHE A 146 1.38 4.90 16.17
CA PHE A 146 1.95 4.06 15.13
C PHE A 146 2.59 4.89 14.01
N PHE A 147 1.89 5.93 13.52
CA PHE A 147 2.41 6.85 12.51
C PHE A 147 3.73 7.51 12.95
N TYR A 148 3.78 8.07 14.17
CA TYR A 148 5.00 8.68 14.67
C TYR A 148 6.14 7.67 14.85
N THR A 149 5.85 6.46 15.34
CA THR A 149 6.86 5.40 15.47
C THR A 149 7.43 5.02 14.11
N VAL A 150 6.59 4.80 13.09
CA VAL A 150 7.04 4.51 11.72
C VAL A 150 7.87 5.67 11.16
N GLY A 151 7.47 6.93 11.41
CA GLY A 151 8.21 8.11 10.98
C GLY A 151 9.60 8.23 11.62
N ILE A 152 9.71 7.99 12.93
CA ILE A 152 11.00 8.00 13.64
C ILE A 152 11.91 6.88 13.13
N LEU A 153 11.36 5.68 12.93
CA LEU A 153 12.09 4.55 12.37
C LEU A 153 12.60 4.87 10.97
N LEU A 154 11.77 5.46 10.11
CA LEU A 154 12.15 5.86 8.76
C LEU A 154 13.35 6.82 8.80
N ILE A 155 13.28 7.88 9.62
CA ILE A 155 14.38 8.84 9.77
C ILE A 155 15.65 8.14 10.27
N THR A 156 15.53 7.23 11.24
CA THR A 156 16.67 6.49 11.81
C THR A 156 17.32 5.56 10.79
N VAL A 157 16.51 4.85 9.99
CA VAL A 157 16.99 3.99 8.91
C VAL A 157 17.75 4.81 7.87
N MET A 158 17.24 5.98 7.51
CA MET A 158 17.89 6.90 6.56
C MET A 158 19.20 7.50 7.12
N ALA A 159 19.20 7.94 8.38
CA ALA A 159 20.34 8.61 9.00
C ALA A 159 21.50 7.66 9.39
N SER A 160 21.22 6.37 9.58
CA SER A 160 22.20 5.40 10.09
C SER A 160 23.10 4.76 9.02
N LYS A 161 22.87 5.03 7.72
CA LYS A 161 23.70 4.49 6.64
C LYS A 161 24.94 5.39 6.49
N LYS A 162 26.11 4.83 6.82
CA LYS A 162 27.42 5.42 6.51
C LYS A 162 27.82 5.03 5.10
#